data_AF-A0A8S0U2B2-F1
#
_entry.id   AF-A0A8S0U2B2-F1
#
_cell.length_a   1.000
_cell.length_b   1.000
_cell.length_c   1.000
_cell.angle_alpha   90.00
_cell.angle_beta   90.00
_cell.angle_gamma   90.00
#
_symmetry.space_group_name_H-M   'P 1'
#
loop_
_entity.id
_entity.type
_entity.pdbx_description
1 polymer ?
#
loop_
_entity_poly.entity_id
_entity_poly.type
_entity_poly.pdbx_seq_one_letter_code
_entity_poly.pdbx_strand_id
1 'polypeptide(L)' 'MMTGVHTVVDTFCVRCGSLVGWRYETVNENSQKYKEGRFILERFKVLGPDGSAYSIGHEDYESRSEDEV' A
#
# COMPACT_ATOMS: atom_id res chain seq x y z
N MET A 1 -9.80 -16.85 -9.38
CA MET A 1 -8.75 -15.87 -9.05
C MET A 1 -8.93 -14.69 -9.98
N MET A 2 -9.22 -13.51 -9.45
CA MET A 2 -9.41 -12.27 -10.21
C MET A 2 -8.23 -11.35 -9.93
N THR A 3 -7.17 -11.45 -10.72
CA THR A 3 -6.12 -10.44 -10.67
C THR A 3 -5.92 -9.97 -12.09
N GLY A 4 -6.51 -8.82 -12.41
CA GLY A 4 -6.10 -8.05 -13.57
C GLY A 4 -4.60 -7.71 -13.48
N VAL A 5 -4.05 -7.17 -14.55
CA VAL A 5 -2.65 -6.71 -14.55
C VAL A 5 -2.55 -5.50 -13.63
N HIS A 6 -1.87 -5.66 -12.49
CA HIS A 6 -1.58 -4.57 -11.55
C HIS A 6 -0.08 -4.28 -11.58
N THR A 7 0.29 -3.01 -11.67
CA THR A 7 1.69 -2.59 -11.49
C THR A 7 1.92 -2.36 -10.01
N VAL A 8 2.91 -3.03 -9.46
CA VAL A 8 3.36 -2.86 -8.08
C VAL A 8 4.79 -2.37 -8.06
N VAL A 9 5.14 -1.61 -7.02
CA VAL A 9 6.53 -1.20 -6.79
C VAL A 9 6.96 -1.53 -5.37
N ASP A 10 8.20 -1.97 -5.25
CA ASP A 10 8.81 -2.34 -3.98
C ASP A 10 8.96 -1.13 -3.07
N THR A 11 8.72 -1.35 -1.78
CA THR A 11 8.88 -0.35 -0.73
C THR A 11 10.04 -0.76 0.18
N PHE A 12 11.02 0.13 0.31
CA PHE A 12 12.22 -0.09 1.09
C PHE A 12 12.23 0.79 2.34
N CYS A 13 12.78 0.26 3.43
CA CYS A 13 13.00 1.03 4.64
C CYS A 13 14.08 2.10 4.40
N VAL A 14 13.77 3.37 4.63
CA VAL A 14 14.73 4.48 4.45
C VAL A 14 15.94 4.41 5.39
N ARG A 15 15.84 3.65 6.49
CA ARG A 15 16.90 3.55 7.50
C ARG A 15 17.92 2.47 7.17
N CYS A 16 17.48 1.32 6.66
CA CYS A 16 18.35 0.15 6.45
C CYS A 16 18.30 -0.43 5.03
N GLY A 17 17.47 0.12 4.15
CA GLY A 17 17.33 -0.34 2.77
C GLY A 17 16.69 -1.72 2.60
N SER A 18 16.16 -2.32 3.66
CA SER A 18 15.49 -3.62 3.56
C SER A 18 14.16 -3.49 2.83
N LEU A 19 13.81 -4.51 2.04
CA LEU A 19 12.47 -4.67 1.50
C LEU A 19 11.48 -4.89 2.66
N VAL A 20 10.50 -4.01 2.78
CA VAL A 20 9.45 -4.06 3.83
C VAL A 20 8.06 -4.35 3.27
N GLY A 21 7.89 -4.31 1.95
CA GLY A 21 6.62 -4.55 1.29
C GLY A 21 6.57 -3.93 -0.09
N TRP A 22 5.37 -3.63 -0.57
CA TRP A 22 5.11 -3.09 -1.89
C TRP A 22 3.83 -2.26 -1.89
N ARG A 23 3.68 -1.38 -2.89
CA ARG A 23 2.46 -0.59 -3.12
C ARG A 23 1.89 -0.89 -4.50
N TYR A 24 0.59 -0.72 -4.65
CA TYR A 24 -0.03 -0.68 -5.97
C TYR A 24 0.21 0.69 -6.60
N GLU A 25 0.91 0.71 -7.73
CA GLU A 25 1.23 1.94 -8.46
C GLU A 25 0.18 2.27 -9.51
N THR A 26 -0.27 1.28 -10.29
CA THR A 26 -1.37 1.47 -11.23
C THR A 26 -2.26 0.23 -11.24
N VAL A 27 -3.56 0.48 -11.19
CA VAL A 27 -4.57 -0.58 -11.29
C VAL A 27 -5.39 -0.35 -12.54
N ASN A 28 -5.21 -1.21 -13.54
CA ASN A 28 -5.84 -1.05 -14.85
C ASN A 28 -7.38 -1.21 -14.80
N GLU A 29 -7.89 -1.96 -13.82
CA GLU A 29 -9.31 -2.27 -13.70
C GLU A 29 -10.02 -1.27 -12.77
N ASN A 30 -11.01 -0.54 -13.27
CA ASN A 30 -11.78 0.44 -12.47
C ASN A 30 -12.42 -0.18 -11.21
N SER A 31 -12.78 -1.47 -11.25
CA SER A 31 -13.32 -2.22 -10.10
C SER A 31 -12.30 -2.39 -8.96
N GLN A 32 -11.00 -2.22 -9.25
CA GLN A 32 -9.89 -2.42 -8.32
C GLN A 32 -9.08 -1.15 -8.04
N LYS A 33 -9.48 0.01 -8.58
CA LYS A 33 -8.82 1.33 -8.36
C LYS A 33 -8.64 1.68 -6.88
N TYR A 34 -9.50 1.18 -5.99
CA TYR A 34 -9.38 1.39 -4.55
C TYR A 34 -8.07 0.86 -3.93
N LYS A 35 -7.37 -0.05 -4.63
CA LYS A 35 -6.07 -0.58 -4.21
C LYS A 35 -4.92 0.35 -4.58
N GLU A 36 -5.08 1.21 -5.58
CA GLU A 36 -4.06 2.13 -6.03
C GLU A 36 -3.61 3.04 -4.88
N GLY A 37 -2.30 3.19 -4.70
CA GLY A 37 -1.71 3.94 -3.58
C GLY A 37 -1.75 3.23 -2.22
N ARG A 38 -2.41 2.06 -2.10
CA ARG A 38 -2.38 1.26 -0.87
C ARG A 38 -1.08 0.46 -0.78
N PHE A 39 -0.57 0.32 0.45
CA PHE A 39 0.64 -0.41 0.77
C PHE A 39 0.30 -1.77 1.40
N ILE A 40 1.06 -2.79 1.01
CA ILE A 40 1.10 -4.07 1.70
C ILE A 40 2.49 -4.22 2.29
N LEU A 41 2.55 -4.24 3.63
CA LEU A 41 3.79 -4.30 4.39
C LEU A 41 3.89 -5.61 5.18
N GLU A 42 5.11 -6.14 5.27
CA GLU A 42 5.41 -7.30 6.10
C GLU A 42 5.53 -6.88 7.56
N ARG A 43 4.56 -7.27 8.38
CA ARG A 43 4.51 -6.92 9.82
C ARG A 43 5.81 -7.21 10.56
N PHE A 44 6.42 -8.36 10.29
CA PHE A 44 7.68 -8.78 10.93
C PHE A 44 8.85 -7.84 10.60
N LYS A 45 8.90 -7.32 9.36
CA LYS A 45 9.95 -6.39 8.92
C LYS A 45 9.79 -5.01 9.53
N VAL A 46 8.55 -4.61 9.84
CA VAL A 46 8.21 -3.27 10.35
C VAL A 46 8.18 -3.21 11.88
N LEU A 47 7.61 -4.23 12.54
CA LEU A 47 7.34 -4.24 13.98
C LEU A 47 8.20 -5.23 14.77
N GLY A 48 9.03 -6.03 14.12
CA GLY A 48 9.79 -7.08 14.80
C GLY A 48 8.94 -8.30 15.22
N PRO A 49 9.54 -9.27 15.91
CA PRO A 49 8.93 -10.58 16.20
C PRO A 49 7.71 -10.54 17.15
N ASP A 50 7.57 -9.50 17.95
CA ASP A 50 6.51 -9.34 18.96
C ASP A 50 5.30 -8.55 18.43
N GLY A 51 5.46 -7.80 17.34
CA GLY A 51 4.36 -7.17 16.61
C GLY A 51 3.51 -6.20 17.45
N SER A 52 4.02 -5.65 18.54
CA SER A 52 3.23 -5.03 19.61
C SER A 52 2.83 -3.56 19.42
N ALA A 53 3.27 -2.90 18.33
CA ALA A 53 3.14 -1.44 18.16
C ALA A 53 2.17 -0.96 17.06
N TYR A 54 1.09 -1.68 16.76
CA TYR A 54 0.07 -1.23 15.80
C TYR A 54 -1.11 -0.53 16.52
N SER A 55 -1.02 0.77 16.79
CA SER A 55 -2.21 1.59 17.05
C SER A 55 -2.68 2.17 15.73
N ILE A 56 -3.67 1.51 15.11
CA ILE A 56 -4.33 1.97 13.88
C ILE A 56 -5.19 3.21 14.23
N GLY A 57 -4.69 4.40 13.92
CA GLY A 57 -5.52 5.55 13.58
C GLY A 57 -5.67 5.54 12.07
N HIS A 58 -6.72 4.89 11.56
CA HIS A 58 -7.06 4.91 10.14
C HIS A 58 -7.76 6.25 9.86
N GLU A 59 -7.00 7.30 9.58
CA GLU A 59 -7.56 8.44 8.85
C GLU A 59 -7.53 8.05 7.37
N ASP A 60 -8.69 7.63 6.87
CA ASP A 60 -8.95 7.48 5.45
C ASP A 60 -8.66 8.81 4.75
N TYR A 61 -7.49 8.92 4.14
CA TYR A 61 -7.20 10.03 3.24
C TYR A 61 -8.01 9.81 1.96
N GLU A 62 -9.11 10.53 1.97
CA GLU A 62 -10.13 10.71 0.95
C GLU A 62 -9.56 10.83 -0.45
N SER A 63 -10.10 9.98 -1.34
CA SER A 63 -9.98 10.10 -2.79
C SER A 63 -10.43 11.49 -3.23
N ARG A 64 -9.49 12.36 -3.60
CA ARG A 64 -9.78 13.55 -4.40
C ARG A 64 -10.20 13.08 -5.80
N SER A 65 -11.50 12.92 -6.01
CA SER A 65 -12.09 12.72 -7.33
C SER A 65 -12.10 14.03 -8.13
N GLU A 66 -11.42 13.97 -9.27
CA GLU A 66 -11.82 14.44 -10.62
C GLU A 66 -11.94 15.94 -10.93
N ASP A 67 -11.41 16.23 -12.11
CA ASP A 67 -11.32 17.44 -12.90
C ASP A 67 -12.65 18.11 -13.29
N GLU A 68 -12.50 19.31 -13.89
CA GLU A 68 -13.39 20.08 -14.77
C GLU A 68 -14.31 21.18 -14.18
N VAL A 69 -13.93 22.43 -14.50
CA VAL A 69 -14.82 23.55 -14.83
C VAL A 69 -14.72 23.83 -16.33
#